data_AF-A0A519P304-F1
#
_entry.id   AF-A0A519P304-F1
#
_cell.length_a   1.000
_cell.length_b   1.000
_cell.length_c   1.000
_cell.angle_alpha   90.00
_cell.angle_beta   90.00
_cell.angle_gamma   90.00
#
_symmetry.space_group_name_H-M   'P 1'
#
loop_
_entity.id
_entity.type
_entity.pdbx_description
1 polymer ?
#
loop_
_entity_poly.entity_id
_entity_poly.type
_entity_poly.pdbx_seq_one_letter_code
_entity_poly.pdbx_strand_id
1 'polypeptide(L)' 'IEHFFTRYKDLEKGKSVTVKGWGDAGEAAELIALGIKAHQDKLKSKAANAA' A
#
# COMPACT_ATOMS: atom_id res chain seq x y z
N ILE A 1 16.56 0.58 -6.21
CA ILE A 1 15.27 0.05 -5.74
C ILE A 1 14.20 0.13 -6.83
N GLU A 2 13.98 1.31 -7.42
CA GLU A 2 13.04 1.49 -8.54
C GLU A 2 13.27 0.51 -9.70
N HIS A 3 14.52 0.41 -10.19
CA HIS A 3 14.87 -0.53 -11.27
C HIS A 3 14.36 -1.96 -10.99
N PHE A 4 14.60 -2.48 -9.80
CA PHE A 4 14.12 -3.82 -9.40
C PHE A 4 12.59 -3.92 -9.52
N PHE A 5 11.85 -2.98 -8.92
CA PHE A 5 10.39 -3.01 -8.93
C PHE A 5 9.77 -2.82 -10.31
N THR A 6 10.45 -2.13 -11.23
CA THR A 6 9.99 -2.03 -12.62
C THR A 6 10.20 -3.30 -13.44
N ARG A 7 11.05 -4.24 -13.00
CA ARG A 7 11.47 -5.40 -13.81
C ARG A 7 11.13 -6.77 -13.22
N TYR A 8 10.97 -6.89 -11.91
CA TYR A 8 10.85 -8.21 -11.25
C TYR A 8 9.65 -9.05 -11.69
N LYS A 9 8.67 -8.44 -12.37
CA LYS A 9 7.44 -9.06 -12.87
C LYS A 9 7.41 -9.27 -14.38
N ASP A 10 8.48 -8.98 -15.12
CA ASP A 10 8.47 -9.01 -16.59
C ASP A 10 8.06 -10.36 -17.18
N LEU A 11 8.33 -11.46 -16.48
CA LEU A 11 8.02 -12.82 -16.90
C LEU A 11 6.67 -13.33 -16.36
N GLU A 12 5.98 -12.54 -15.54
CA GLU A 12 4.68 -12.89 -14.97
C GLU A 12 3.55 -12.39 -15.89
N LYS A 13 3.04 -13.27 -16.76
CA LYS A 13 1.98 -12.93 -17.72
C LYS A 13 0.81 -12.23 -17.03
N GLY A 14 0.47 -11.03 -17.51
CA GLY A 14 -0.63 -10.22 -17.00
C GLY A 14 -0.31 -9.38 -15.76
N LYS A 15 0.96 -9.35 -15.32
CA LYS A 15 1.41 -8.47 -14.24
C LYS A 15 2.36 -7.40 -14.77
N SER A 16 2.22 -6.20 -14.26
CA SER A 16 3.11 -5.07 -14.54
C SER A 16 3.19 -4.16 -13.31
N VAL A 17 4.19 -3.28 -13.30
CA VAL A 17 4.36 -2.26 -12.26
C VAL A 17 4.69 -0.94 -12.95
N THR A 18 4.08 0.14 -12.46
CA THR A 18 4.40 1.51 -12.86
C THR A 18 4.81 2.27 -11.60
N VAL A 19 6.04 2.75 -11.57
CA VAL A 19 6.56 3.58 -10.48
C VAL A 19 6.17 5.03 -10.75
N LYS A 20 5.54 5.69 -9.77
CA LYS A 20 5.12 7.10 -9.87
C LYS A 20 6.20 8.09 -9.42
N GLY A 21 7.15 7.65 -8.60
CA GLY A 21 8.23 8.46 -8.05
C GLY A 21 8.52 8.09 -6.59
N TRP A 22 9.38 8.89 -5.96
CA TRP A 22 9.71 8.82 -4.54
C TRP A 22 9.11 10.02 -3.82
N GLY A 23 8.39 9.75 -2.72
CA GLY A 23 7.93 10.77 -1.79
C GLY A 23 9.00 11.15 -0.76
N ASP A 24 8.73 12.16 0.04
CA ASP A 24 9.57 12.55 1.17
C ASP A 24 9.19 11.82 2.47
N ALA A 25 9.89 12.15 3.56
CA ALA A 25 9.64 11.54 4.87
C ALA A 25 8.28 11.92 5.47
N GLY A 26 7.76 13.11 5.16
CA GLY A 26 6.44 13.56 5.60
C GLY A 26 5.34 12.75 4.94
N GLU A 27 5.39 12.61 3.61
CA GLU A 27 4.45 11.78 2.84
C GLU A 27 4.48 10.31 3.32
N ALA A 28 5.68 9.77 3.59
CA ALA A 28 5.81 8.43 4.15
C ALA A 28 5.12 8.29 5.53
N ALA A 29 5.28 9.26 6.42
CA ALA A 29 4.64 9.26 7.74
C ALA A 29 3.10 9.34 7.63
N GLU A 30 2.59 10.16 6.72
CA GLU A 30 1.15 10.26 6.45
C GLU A 30 0.56 8.94 5.94
N LEU A 31 1.25 8.25 5.02
CA LEU A 31 0.82 6.96 4.51
C LEU A 31 0.79 5.86 5.59
N ILE A 32 1.74 5.89 6.53
CA ILE A 32 1.75 4.99 7.70
C ILE A 32 0.53 5.25 8.58
N ALA A 33 0.27 6.51 8.92
CA ALA A 33 -0.89 6.88 9.74
C ALA A 33 -2.21 6.48 9.08
N LEU A 34 -2.32 6.66 7.76
CA LEU A 34 -3.49 6.25 6.97
C LEU A 34 -3.70 4.72 7.04
N GLY A 35 -2.62 3.94 6.90
CA GLY A 35 -2.67 2.49 7.01
C GLY A 35 -3.15 2.01 8.38
N ILE A 36 -2.66 2.62 9.45
CA ILE A 36 -3.09 2.34 10.84
C ILE A 36 -4.59 2.63 10.98
N LYS A 37 -5.03 3.82 10.56
CA LYS A 37 -6.45 4.21 10.64
C LYS A 37 -7.34 3.23 9.89
N ALA A 38 -7.00 2.89 8.64
CA ALA A 38 -7.77 1.96 7.82
C ALA A 38 -7.91 0.58 8.48
N HIS A 39 -6.85 0.08 9.13
CA HIS A 39 -6.91 -1.16 9.89
C HIS A 39 -7.87 -1.06 11.08
N GLN A 40 -7.78 0.00 11.87
CA GLN A 40 -8.66 0.20 13.03
C GLN A 40 -10.14 0.33 12.62
N ASP A 41 -10.41 1.06 11.54
CA ASP A 41 -11.77 1.20 11.00
C ASP A 41 -12.31 -0.16 10.54
N LYS A 42 -11.46 -1.00 9.93
CA LYS A 42 -11.82 -2.38 9.57
C LYS A 42 -12.16 -3.22 10.80
N LEU A 43 -11.39 -3.13 11.88
CA LEU A 43 -11.68 -3.86 13.12
C LEU A 43 -13.01 -3.42 13.76
N LYS A 44 -13.27 -2.11 13.83
CA LYS A 44 -14.54 -1.56 14.33
C LYS A 44 -15.73 -2.04 13.49
N SER A 45 -15.62 -1.99 12.16
CA SER A 45 -16.67 -2.48 11.27
C SER A 45 -16.95 -3.97 11.46
N LYS A 46 -15.91 -4.77 11.70
CA LYS A 46 -16.05 -6.21 11.94
C LYS A 46 -16.75 -6.48 13.28
N ALA A 47 -16.43 -5.72 14.32
CA ALA A 47 -17.10 -5.82 15.61
C ALA A 47 -18.57 -5.41 15.53
N ALA A 48 -18.87 -4.31 14.83
CA ALA A 48 -20.24 -3.84 14.64
C ALA A 48 -21.11 -4.82 13.83
N ASN A 49 -20.54 -5.51 12.84
CA ASN A 49 -21.26 -6.49 12.02
C ASN A 49 -21.42 -7.86 12.70
N ALA A 50 -20.75 -8.08 13.83
CA ALA A 50 -20.80 -9.33 14.59
C ALA A 50 -21.71 -9.23 15.84
N ALA A 51 -22.24 -8.05 16.13
CA ALA A 51 -23.20 -7.76 17.18
C ALA A 51 -24.60 -7.59 16.58
#